data_AF-A0A9W7WN74-F1
#
_entry.id   AF-A0A9W7WN74-F1
#
_cell.length_a   1.000
_cell.length_b   1.000
_cell.length_c   1.000
_cell.angle_alpha   90.00
_cell.angle_beta   90.00
_cell.angle_gamma   90.00
#
_symmetry.space_group_name_H-M   'P 1'
#
loop_
_entity.id
_entity.type
_entity.pdbx_description
1 polymer ?
#
loop_
_entity_poly.entity_id
_entity_poly.type
_entity_poly.pdbx_seq_one_letter_code
_entity_poly.pdbx_strand_id
1 'polypeptide(L)'
;MKKYIGMLLYMGVMDLPKIRDFWRVKTLFHVPFPATVMTRDRFLTISCNLYISDPLEDAVNDQKRGTEAYDRLHRVKPLLDLIRNRCMSIYHPKQHISVDERMIPTKARLSFKQYMKAKPTKWGIKLFVMADTTLCSGYVIYCDNFYTSPLLFRHLHRLGFGACGTCREGRAGVSSTKQNSLNNRSPRGSIHWIRDDELLFIKWMDTSEVSMCTLRWQNTQDGRKQRVPVPRPVAVQQYNKYMGGWYMTIFQHFLDIAVTNSFNLHKELCAIHQDKPMARRYFLRKWDHLLVSVGNIQRANMGWWRCVQCKRSTLWKCQECDVGLCLQLYRNCFKQHHL
;
A
#
# COMPACT_ATOMS: atom_id res chain seq x y z
N MET A 1 -8.91 11.06 -12.38
CA MET A 1 -8.30 10.03 -11.52
C MET A 1 -8.80 8.61 -11.77
N LYS A 2 -10.10 8.25 -11.63
CA LYS A 2 -10.58 6.85 -11.75
C LYS A 2 -9.98 6.04 -12.93
N LYS A 3 -10.07 6.54 -14.18
CA LYS A 3 -9.45 5.90 -15.37
C LYS A 3 -7.92 5.71 -15.30
N TYR A 4 -7.18 6.56 -14.58
CA TYR A 4 -5.74 6.40 -14.34
C TYR A 4 -5.44 5.31 -13.30
N ILE A 5 -6.28 5.17 -12.27
CA ILE A 5 -6.14 4.12 -11.27
C ILE A 5 -6.47 2.75 -11.89
N GLY A 6 -7.54 2.64 -12.71
CA GLY A 6 -7.82 1.43 -13.49
C GLY A 6 -6.64 1.00 -14.35
N MET A 7 -6.04 1.93 -15.10
CA MET A 7 -4.81 1.69 -15.86
C MET A 7 -3.64 1.15 -15.02
N LEU A 8 -3.45 1.63 -13.79
CA LEU A 8 -2.42 1.08 -12.89
C LEU A 8 -2.75 -0.35 -12.42
N LEU A 9 -4.03 -0.66 -12.17
CA LEU A 9 -4.47 -2.02 -11.86
C LEU A 9 -4.30 -2.97 -13.05
N TYR A 10 -4.60 -2.51 -14.27
CA TYR A 10 -4.35 -3.25 -15.50
C TYR A 10 -2.86 -3.58 -15.67
N MET A 11 -1.98 -2.59 -15.46
CA MET A 11 -0.52 -2.80 -15.48
C MET A 11 -0.03 -3.75 -14.38
N GLY A 12 -0.74 -3.85 -13.24
CA GLY A 12 -0.47 -4.83 -12.18
C GLY A 12 -1.09 -6.22 -12.41
N VAL A 13 -1.77 -6.44 -13.55
CA VAL A 13 -2.28 -7.74 -14.02
C VAL A 13 -1.55 -8.21 -15.27
N MET A 14 -1.06 -7.28 -16.08
CA MET A 14 -0.39 -7.52 -17.37
C MET A 14 1.02 -6.92 -17.36
N ASP A 15 2.01 -7.68 -16.89
CA ASP A 15 3.41 -7.25 -16.93
C ASP A 15 3.92 -7.12 -18.38
N LEU A 16 4.40 -5.92 -18.75
CA LEU A 16 5.13 -5.66 -19.99
C LEU A 16 6.50 -5.02 -19.69
N PRO A 17 7.56 -5.32 -20.46
CA PRO A 17 8.92 -4.91 -20.12
C PRO A 17 9.16 -3.39 -20.03
N LYS A 18 8.40 -2.58 -20.77
CA LYS A 18 8.49 -1.11 -20.72
C LYS A 18 7.08 -0.51 -20.71
N ILE A 19 6.88 0.54 -19.92
CA ILE A 19 5.59 1.25 -19.84
C ILE A 19 5.11 1.84 -21.18
N ARG A 20 6.00 2.00 -22.17
CA ARG A 20 5.65 2.43 -23.53
C ARG A 20 5.02 1.32 -24.37
N ASP A 21 5.20 0.05 -24.00
CA ASP A 21 4.72 -1.11 -24.77
C ASP A 21 3.19 -1.28 -24.69
N PHE A 22 2.57 -0.85 -23.59
CA PHE A 22 1.11 -0.79 -23.43
C PHE A 22 0.39 0.04 -24.52
N TRP A 23 1.10 0.93 -25.24
CA TRP A 23 0.54 1.74 -26.33
C TRP A 23 1.14 1.40 -27.71
N ARG A 24 1.77 0.22 -27.87
CA ARG A 24 2.31 -0.24 -29.17
C ARG A 24 1.25 -1.01 -29.97
N VAL A 25 0.76 -0.38 -31.03
CA VAL A 25 -0.23 -0.96 -31.96
C VAL A 25 0.41 -1.93 -32.98
N LYS A 26 1.69 -1.73 -33.34
CA LYS A 26 2.39 -2.46 -34.42
C LYS A 26 3.18 -3.71 -33.95
N THR A 27 2.74 -4.38 -32.90
CA THR A 27 3.47 -5.52 -32.30
C THR A 27 2.53 -6.67 -31.97
N LEU A 28 2.99 -7.92 -32.10
CA LEU A 28 2.20 -9.14 -31.81
C LEU A 28 1.58 -9.13 -30.40
N PHE A 29 2.27 -8.52 -29.43
CA PHE A 29 1.80 -8.37 -28.04
C PHE A 29 1.00 -7.07 -27.81
N HIS A 30 0.29 -6.57 -28.83
CA HIS A 30 -0.56 -5.38 -28.72
C HIS A 30 -1.71 -5.61 -27.75
N VAL A 31 -1.85 -4.71 -26.78
CA VAL A 31 -2.97 -4.65 -25.84
C VAL A 31 -3.89 -3.46 -26.21
N PRO A 32 -5.13 -3.68 -26.67
CA PRO A 32 -6.00 -2.59 -27.15
C PRO A 32 -6.54 -1.72 -26.02
N PHE A 33 -6.72 -2.29 -24.82
CA PHE A 33 -7.40 -1.62 -23.71
C PHE A 33 -6.73 -0.31 -23.25
N PRO A 34 -5.40 -0.27 -22.97
CA PRO A 34 -4.69 0.98 -22.63
C PRO A 34 -4.95 2.16 -23.56
N ALA A 35 -4.98 1.91 -24.88
CA ALA A 35 -5.15 2.95 -25.89
C ALA A 35 -6.57 3.56 -25.88
N THR A 36 -7.60 2.76 -25.61
CA THR A 36 -8.99 3.24 -25.52
C THR A 36 -9.30 4.03 -24.24
N VAL A 37 -8.56 3.78 -23.15
CA VAL A 37 -8.81 4.41 -21.84
C VAL A 37 -8.11 5.77 -21.73
N MET A 38 -6.86 5.87 -22.20
CA MET A 38 -6.03 7.07 -22.03
C MET A 38 -4.85 7.10 -23.01
N THR A 39 -4.55 8.24 -23.62
CA THR A 39 -3.31 8.43 -24.41
C THR A 39 -2.06 8.35 -23.53
N ARG A 40 -1.00 7.67 -24.01
CA ARG A 40 0.32 7.54 -23.35
C ARG A 40 0.80 8.83 -22.67
N ASP A 41 0.80 9.94 -23.38
CA ASP A 41 1.43 11.17 -22.88
C ASP A 41 0.59 11.84 -21.79
N ARG A 42 -0.75 11.69 -21.83
CA ARG A 42 -1.63 12.05 -20.71
C ARG A 42 -1.38 11.18 -19.48
N PHE A 43 -1.16 9.87 -19.66
CA PHE A 43 -0.82 8.96 -18.56
C PHE A 43 0.54 9.36 -17.92
N LEU A 44 1.55 9.66 -18.73
CA LEU A 44 2.86 10.10 -18.24
C LEU A 44 2.76 11.47 -17.54
N THR A 45 2.03 12.42 -18.11
CA THR A 45 1.79 13.74 -17.48
C THR A 45 1.14 13.62 -16.11
N ILE A 46 0.10 12.77 -15.99
CA ILE A 46 -0.55 12.50 -14.70
C ILE A 46 0.42 11.80 -13.73
N SER A 47 1.26 10.88 -14.21
CA SER A 47 2.22 10.16 -13.37
C SER A 47 3.36 11.04 -12.84
N CYS A 48 3.82 12.02 -13.62
CA CYS A 48 4.85 12.96 -13.19
C CYS A 48 4.30 14.02 -12.22
N ASN A 49 3.05 14.45 -12.43
CA ASN A 49 2.43 15.55 -11.68
C ASN A 49 1.46 15.08 -10.57
N LEU A 50 1.57 13.83 -10.11
CA LEU A 50 0.74 13.31 -9.02
C LEU A 50 1.32 13.71 -7.66
N TYR A 51 0.72 14.74 -7.06
CA TYR A 51 0.94 15.15 -5.67
C TYR A 51 -0.17 14.60 -4.77
N ILE A 52 0.17 14.33 -3.51
CA ILE A 52 -0.69 13.69 -2.48
C ILE A 52 -1.02 14.66 -1.32
N SER A 53 -0.22 15.71 -1.21
CA SER A 53 -0.13 16.73 -0.17
C SER A 53 -0.40 18.11 -0.79
N ASP A 54 -0.79 19.08 0.02
CA ASP A 54 -0.86 20.47 -0.43
C ASP A 54 0.56 21.05 -0.55
N PRO A 55 0.96 21.62 -1.71
CA PRO A 55 2.27 22.26 -1.87
C PRO A 55 2.60 23.38 -0.87
N LEU A 56 1.58 24.03 -0.30
CA LEU A 56 1.72 25.09 0.70
C LEU A 56 2.09 24.52 2.08
N GLU A 57 1.43 23.44 2.51
CA GLU A 57 1.81 22.71 3.73
C GLU A 57 3.21 22.09 3.57
N ASP A 58 3.48 21.54 2.39
CA ASP A 58 4.78 20.96 2.02
C ASP A 58 5.93 21.97 2.16
N ALA A 59 5.69 23.23 1.78
CA ALA A 59 6.64 24.33 1.94
C ALA A 59 6.88 24.69 3.42
N VAL A 60 5.82 24.74 4.24
CA VAL A 60 5.91 25.00 5.69
C VAL A 60 6.60 23.85 6.43
N ASN A 61 6.44 22.60 5.98
CA ASN A 61 7.20 21.46 6.50
C ASN A 61 8.67 21.49 6.03
N ASP A 62 8.94 21.78 4.75
CA ASP A 62 10.31 21.90 4.22
C ASP A 62 11.12 23.01 4.93
N GLN A 63 10.49 24.08 5.42
CA GLN A 63 11.15 25.11 6.26
C GLN A 63 11.65 24.56 7.60
N LYS A 64 10.97 23.58 8.20
CA LYS A 64 11.32 22.98 9.51
C LYS A 64 12.50 21.99 9.41
N ARG A 65 12.99 21.72 8.20
CA ARG A 65 13.93 20.65 7.86
C ARG A 65 15.27 20.75 8.59
N GLY A 66 15.42 19.92 9.61
CA GLY A 66 16.60 19.86 10.48
C GLY A 66 16.23 19.94 11.96
N THR A 67 15.10 20.56 12.27
CA THR A 67 14.46 20.52 13.59
C THR A 67 13.78 19.16 13.84
N GLU A 68 13.47 18.86 15.10
CA GLU A 68 12.68 17.68 15.46
C GLU A 68 11.24 17.73 14.93
N ALA A 69 10.71 18.93 14.67
CA ALA A 69 9.37 19.15 14.11
C ALA A 69 9.27 18.88 12.59
N TYR A 70 10.32 18.38 11.94
CA TYR A 70 10.31 18.01 10.52
C TYR A 70 9.74 16.61 10.28
N ASP A 71 8.51 16.53 9.77
CA ASP A 71 7.89 15.26 9.38
C ASP A 71 8.42 14.82 7.99
N ARG A 72 9.16 13.71 8.00
CA ARG A 72 9.80 13.12 6.80
C ARG A 72 8.80 12.44 5.85
N LEU A 73 7.59 12.14 6.33
CA LEU A 73 6.54 11.41 5.63
C LEU A 73 5.36 12.31 5.26
N HIS A 74 5.32 13.56 5.72
CA HIS A 74 4.27 14.58 5.46
C HIS A 74 3.69 14.50 4.04
N ARG A 75 4.55 14.48 3.00
CA ARG A 75 4.18 14.38 1.58
C ARG A 75 3.21 13.26 1.21
N VAL A 76 3.23 12.16 1.97
CA VAL A 76 2.47 10.92 1.74
C VAL A 76 1.46 10.67 2.88
N LYS A 77 1.57 11.44 3.98
CA LYS A 77 0.79 11.30 5.21
C LYS A 77 -0.74 11.41 5.00
N PRO A 78 -1.29 12.35 4.19
CA PRO A 78 -2.73 12.41 3.94
C PRO A 78 -3.31 11.10 3.38
N LEU A 79 -2.57 10.42 2.49
CA LEU A 79 -2.99 9.15 1.92
C LEU A 79 -2.77 7.97 2.88
N LEU A 80 -1.69 7.98 3.66
CA LEU A 80 -1.45 6.99 4.71
C LEU A 80 -2.57 7.01 5.75
N ASP A 81 -2.89 8.19 6.28
CA ASP A 81 -3.92 8.34 7.31
C ASP A 81 -5.33 8.07 6.74
N LEU A 82 -5.62 8.48 5.49
CA LEU A 82 -6.87 8.09 4.80
C LEU A 82 -7.02 6.57 4.69
N ILE A 83 -5.98 5.86 4.28
CA ILE A 83 -6.02 4.39 4.12
C ILE A 83 -6.09 3.70 5.48
N ARG A 84 -5.31 4.15 6.46
CA ARG A 84 -5.35 3.66 7.86
C ARG A 84 -6.77 3.78 8.42
N ASN A 85 -7.34 4.98 8.37
CA ASN A 85 -8.67 5.25 8.92
C ASN A 85 -9.75 4.44 8.19
N ARG A 86 -9.64 4.29 6.85
CA ARG A 86 -10.55 3.42 6.10
C ARG A 86 -10.43 1.95 6.49
N CYS A 87 -9.22 1.40 6.62
CA CYS A 87 -9.03 0.01 7.07
C CYS A 87 -9.61 -0.20 8.48
N MET A 88 -9.34 0.71 9.42
CA MET A 88 -9.88 0.67 10.79
C MET A 88 -11.41 0.81 10.83
N SER A 89 -12.01 1.56 9.89
CA SER A 89 -13.48 1.74 9.84
C SER A 89 -14.25 0.61 9.14
N ILE A 90 -13.58 -0.19 8.32
CA ILE A 90 -14.20 -1.24 7.48
C ILE A 90 -13.95 -2.64 8.05
N TYR A 91 -12.83 -2.86 8.72
CA TYR A 91 -12.42 -4.18 9.19
C TYR A 91 -12.24 -4.20 10.71
N HIS A 92 -13.04 -5.02 11.38
CA HIS A 92 -12.80 -5.38 12.77
C HIS A 92 -11.84 -6.58 12.80
N PRO A 93 -10.65 -6.47 13.42
CA PRO A 93 -9.69 -7.57 13.43
C PRO A 93 -10.23 -8.77 14.21
N LYS A 94 -9.85 -9.97 13.78
CA LYS A 94 -10.03 -11.21 14.53
C LYS A 94 -8.87 -11.35 15.54
N GLN A 95 -8.90 -12.45 16.29
CA GLN A 95 -8.03 -12.67 17.43
C GLN A 95 -6.53 -12.53 17.12
N HIS A 96 -6.03 -13.22 16.10
CA HIS A 96 -4.58 -13.40 15.98
C HIS A 96 -3.98 -12.34 15.08
N ILE A 97 -3.11 -11.50 15.65
CA ILE A 97 -2.58 -10.33 14.97
C ILE A 97 -1.07 -10.49 14.78
N SER A 98 -0.64 -10.76 13.55
CA SER A 98 0.77 -10.81 13.18
C SER A 98 1.35 -9.41 12.92
N VAL A 99 2.60 -9.19 13.32
CA VAL A 99 3.36 -7.96 13.03
C VAL A 99 4.70 -8.31 12.36
N ASP A 100 4.84 -7.95 11.08
CA ASP A 100 6.06 -8.17 10.27
C ASP A 100 6.42 -6.94 9.40
N GLU A 101 7.57 -7.04 8.76
CA GLU A 101 8.29 -6.00 8.04
C GLU A 101 8.16 -6.20 6.53
N ARG A 102 7.43 -5.31 5.86
CA ARG A 102 7.34 -5.29 4.40
C ARG A 102 8.36 -4.32 3.82
N MET A 103 9.27 -4.83 2.99
CA MET A 103 10.26 -4.01 2.28
C MET A 103 9.71 -3.56 0.92
N ILE A 104 9.63 -2.25 0.70
CA ILE A 104 9.33 -1.66 -0.60
C ILE A 104 10.65 -1.43 -1.36
N PRO A 105 10.88 -2.03 -2.53
CA PRO A 105 12.06 -1.75 -3.34
C PRO A 105 12.03 -0.30 -3.80
N THR A 106 13.10 0.46 -3.55
CA THR A 106 13.26 1.79 -4.15
C THR A 106 14.68 2.07 -4.56
N LYS A 107 14.85 2.69 -5.73
CA LYS A 107 16.14 3.22 -6.21
C LYS A 107 16.39 4.66 -5.72
N ALA A 108 15.41 5.33 -5.13
CA ALA A 108 15.54 6.67 -4.59
C ALA A 108 16.60 6.76 -3.45
N ARG A 109 17.16 7.96 -3.26
CA ARG A 109 18.12 8.30 -2.18
C ARG A 109 17.38 8.95 -1.01
N LEU A 110 16.81 8.12 -0.11
CA LEU A 110 16.05 8.60 1.06
C LEU A 110 16.90 8.53 2.34
N SER A 111 16.64 9.42 3.30
CA SER A 111 17.29 9.40 4.62
C SER A 111 16.85 8.22 5.50
N PHE A 112 15.66 7.67 5.22
CA PHE A 112 15.04 6.53 5.94
C PHE A 112 15.05 5.23 5.11
N LYS A 113 15.89 5.15 4.07
CA LYS A 113 16.11 3.91 3.33
C LYS A 113 16.94 2.94 4.16
N GLN A 114 16.45 1.71 4.33
CA GLN A 114 17.10 0.69 5.16
C GLN A 114 17.66 -0.45 4.31
N TYR A 115 18.76 -1.05 4.80
CA TYR A 115 19.29 -2.31 4.31
C TYR A 115 18.88 -3.46 5.24
N MET A 116 18.36 -4.56 4.69
CA MET A 116 18.01 -5.77 5.43
C MET A 116 18.53 -7.00 4.68
N LYS A 117 19.61 -7.62 5.18
CA LYS A 117 20.34 -8.72 4.50
C LYS A 117 19.46 -9.92 4.10
N ALA A 118 18.41 -10.19 4.88
CA ALA A 118 17.63 -11.44 4.82
C ALA A 118 16.31 -11.39 4.02
N LYS A 119 15.75 -10.21 3.70
CA LYS A 119 14.55 -10.11 2.83
C LYS A 119 15.03 -10.02 1.36
N PRO A 120 14.30 -10.57 0.36
CA PRO A 120 14.76 -10.63 -1.04
C PRO A 120 15.10 -9.25 -1.63
N THR A 121 14.25 -8.25 -1.34
CA THR A 121 14.58 -6.83 -1.55
C THR A 121 15.43 -6.35 -0.37
N LYS A 122 16.75 -6.38 -0.55
CA LYS A 122 17.70 -6.00 0.51
C LYS A 122 17.76 -4.49 0.79
N TRP A 123 17.48 -3.63 -0.19
CA TRP A 123 17.53 -2.16 -0.07
C TRP A 123 16.16 -1.55 -0.39
N GLY A 124 15.55 -0.84 0.58
CA GLY A 124 14.20 -0.34 0.39
C GLY A 124 13.69 0.60 1.48
N ILE A 125 12.41 0.94 1.41
CA ILE A 125 11.65 1.55 2.51
C ILE A 125 11.11 0.41 3.36
N LYS A 126 11.40 0.42 4.66
CA LYS A 126 10.84 -0.55 5.61
C LYS A 126 9.47 -0.03 6.08
N LEU A 127 8.41 -0.79 5.84
CA LEU A 127 7.12 -0.60 6.48
C LEU A 127 6.90 -1.65 7.56
N PHE A 128 6.33 -1.22 8.67
CA PHE A 128 5.77 -2.08 9.71
C PHE A 128 4.31 -2.36 9.33
N VAL A 129 3.93 -3.64 9.25
CA VAL A 129 2.59 -4.06 8.82
C VAL A 129 1.99 -4.97 9.87
N MET A 130 0.78 -4.63 10.29
CA MET A 130 -0.08 -5.45 11.13
C MET A 130 -1.06 -6.20 10.22
N ALA A 131 -1.15 -7.52 10.36
CA ALA A 131 -2.00 -8.37 9.54
C ALA A 131 -2.69 -9.46 10.38
N ASP A 132 -3.99 -9.62 10.16
CA ASP A 132 -4.86 -10.56 10.87
C ASP A 132 -4.69 -12.00 10.35
N THR A 133 -4.79 -12.98 11.26
CA THR A 133 -4.76 -14.42 10.99
C THR A 133 -5.95 -15.12 11.66
N THR A 134 -6.56 -16.06 10.93
CA THR A 134 -7.84 -16.66 11.32
C THR A 134 -7.69 -17.76 12.38
N LEU A 135 -8.16 -17.50 13.61
CA LEU A 135 -8.59 -18.47 14.64
C LEU A 135 -9.34 -17.71 15.79
N CYS A 136 -9.77 -18.40 16.86
CA CYS A 136 -10.99 -18.04 17.61
C CYS A 136 -10.82 -17.41 19.03
N SER A 137 -11.39 -16.20 19.19
CA SER A 137 -11.75 -15.49 20.44
C SER A 137 -10.62 -15.07 21.42
N GLY A 138 -10.37 -13.74 21.50
CA GLY A 138 -9.56 -13.07 22.54
C GLY A 138 -8.13 -12.75 22.10
N TYR A 139 -7.84 -11.49 21.76
CA TYR A 139 -6.68 -11.08 20.93
C TYR A 139 -5.30 -11.59 21.38
N VAL A 140 -4.55 -12.17 20.43
CA VAL A 140 -3.17 -12.67 20.62
C VAL A 140 -2.26 -12.12 19.52
N ILE A 141 -1.21 -11.40 19.91
CA ILE A 141 -0.26 -10.79 18.97
C ILE A 141 0.94 -11.72 18.72
N TYR A 142 1.24 -12.00 17.45
CA TYR A 142 2.40 -12.78 17.02
C TYR A 142 3.51 -11.88 16.46
N CYS A 143 4.70 -12.02 17.06
CA CYS A 143 5.86 -11.17 16.81
C CYS A 143 7.13 -11.99 16.50
N ASP A 144 7.93 -11.51 15.54
CA ASP A 144 9.30 -12.02 15.38
C ASP A 144 10.27 -11.42 16.43
N ASN A 145 11.39 -12.10 16.65
CA ASN A 145 12.49 -11.80 17.56
C ASN A 145 13.04 -10.36 17.55
N PHE A 146 12.75 -9.56 16.52
CA PHE A 146 13.02 -8.13 16.55
C PHE A 146 12.16 -7.42 17.61
N TYR A 147 10.85 -7.69 17.63
CA TYR A 147 9.86 -7.05 18.51
C TYR A 147 9.73 -7.70 19.87
N THR A 148 9.78 -9.04 19.92
CA THR A 148 9.59 -9.84 21.14
C THR A 148 10.52 -9.37 22.25
N SER A 149 9.97 -8.61 23.19
CA SER A 149 10.70 -8.08 24.34
C SER A 149 9.85 -8.26 25.59
N PRO A 150 10.45 -8.71 26.70
CA PRO A 150 9.75 -8.92 27.97
C PRO A 150 8.90 -7.71 28.39
N LEU A 151 9.45 -6.51 28.23
CA LEU A 151 8.79 -5.24 28.54
C LEU A 151 7.56 -4.97 27.65
N LEU A 152 7.64 -5.26 26.35
CA LEU A 152 6.51 -5.10 25.44
C LEU A 152 5.40 -6.11 25.75
N PHE A 153 5.75 -7.36 26.05
CA PHE A 153 4.76 -8.40 26.35
C PHE A 153 4.09 -8.15 27.71
N ARG A 154 4.84 -7.75 28.74
CA ARG A 154 4.31 -7.23 30.02
C ARG A 154 3.40 -6.01 29.82
N HIS A 155 3.69 -5.12 28.86
CA HIS A 155 2.82 -3.97 28.55
C HIS A 155 1.53 -4.39 27.82
N LEU A 156 1.61 -5.28 26.83
CA LEU A 156 0.44 -5.80 26.09
C LEU A 156 -0.51 -6.56 27.01
N HIS A 157 0.03 -7.34 27.96
CA HIS A 157 -0.75 -8.05 28.97
C HIS A 157 -1.58 -7.10 29.85
N ARG A 158 -1.03 -5.96 30.29
CA ARG A 158 -1.76 -4.91 31.03
C ARG A 158 -2.92 -4.29 30.23
N LEU A 159 -2.86 -4.36 28.90
CA LEU A 159 -3.91 -3.90 27.99
C LEU A 159 -4.91 -5.01 27.61
N GLY A 160 -4.79 -6.21 28.20
CA GLY A 160 -5.67 -7.36 27.94
C GLY A 160 -5.32 -8.18 26.69
N PHE A 161 -4.15 -7.95 26.07
CA PHE A 161 -3.71 -8.70 24.89
C PHE A 161 -2.77 -9.84 25.25
N GLY A 162 -3.03 -11.03 24.69
CA GLY A 162 -2.03 -12.10 24.65
C GLY A 162 -0.89 -11.74 23.68
N ALA A 163 0.31 -12.28 23.92
CA ALA A 163 1.44 -12.12 23.01
C ALA A 163 2.29 -13.40 22.96
N CYS A 164 2.83 -13.70 21.78
CA CYS A 164 3.72 -14.82 21.54
C CYS A 164 4.77 -14.45 20.49
N GLY A 165 6.01 -14.91 20.67
CA GLY A 165 7.06 -14.68 19.68
C GLY A 165 8.35 -15.44 19.93
N THR A 166 9.17 -15.56 18.90
CA THR A 166 10.58 -15.99 19.01
C THR A 166 11.37 -14.92 19.76
N CYS A 167 12.35 -15.30 20.57
CA CYS A 167 13.15 -14.35 21.36
C CYS A 167 14.66 -14.59 21.18
N ARG A 168 15.48 -13.54 21.32
CA ARG A 168 16.94 -13.65 21.27
C ARG A 168 17.52 -13.79 22.68
N GLU A 169 18.52 -14.65 22.82
CA GLU A 169 19.38 -14.67 24.01
C GLU A 169 20.11 -13.32 24.18
N GLY A 170 20.46 -12.98 25.43
CA GLY A 170 21.12 -11.72 25.78
C GLY A 170 20.24 -10.46 25.64
N ARG A 171 18.95 -10.59 25.27
CA ARG A 171 17.98 -9.48 25.34
C ARG A 171 17.64 -9.23 26.82
N ALA A 172 17.63 -7.96 27.24
CA ALA A 172 17.35 -7.59 28.62
C ALA A 172 15.97 -8.10 29.09
N GLY A 173 15.92 -8.65 30.30
CA GLY A 173 14.73 -9.26 30.89
C GLY A 173 14.40 -10.68 30.40
N VAL A 174 15.32 -11.36 29.70
CA VAL A 174 15.19 -12.78 29.33
C VAL A 174 16.05 -13.63 30.27
N SER A 175 15.44 -14.58 30.97
CA SER A 175 16.10 -15.47 31.93
C SER A 175 17.07 -16.46 31.27
N SER A 176 18.31 -16.01 31.02
CA SER A 176 19.38 -16.82 30.41
C SER A 176 20.08 -17.73 31.43
N THR A 177 19.32 -18.62 32.05
CA THR A 177 19.81 -19.58 33.05
C THR A 177 20.38 -20.82 32.34
N LYS A 178 21.59 -21.26 32.73
CA LYS A 178 22.24 -22.48 32.18
C LYS A 178 21.44 -23.78 32.36
N GLN A 179 20.42 -23.79 33.23
CA GLN A 179 19.49 -24.91 33.39
C GLN A 179 18.51 -25.05 32.22
N ASN A 180 18.18 -23.96 31.51
CA ASN A 180 17.21 -23.98 30.41
C ASN A 180 17.88 -24.14 29.03
N SER A 181 19.18 -23.82 28.89
CA SER A 181 19.90 -23.96 27.62
C SER A 181 19.95 -25.41 27.14
N LEU A 182 19.53 -25.65 25.90
CA LEU A 182 19.81 -26.89 25.19
C LEU A 182 21.20 -26.75 24.52
N ASN A 183 21.76 -27.86 24.06
CA ASN A 183 23.07 -27.84 23.39
C ASN A 183 23.07 -28.74 22.15
N ASN A 184 24.10 -28.64 21.30
CA ASN A 184 24.18 -29.38 20.03
C ASN A 184 24.31 -30.91 20.18
N ARG A 185 24.31 -31.46 21.42
CA ARG A 185 24.19 -32.90 21.70
C ARG A 185 22.79 -33.31 22.16
N SER A 186 21.92 -32.36 22.49
CA SER A 186 20.50 -32.60 22.77
C SER A 186 19.80 -33.08 21.49
N PRO A 187 19.00 -34.16 21.52
CA PRO A 187 18.36 -34.68 20.32
C PRO A 187 17.33 -33.69 19.76
N ARG A 188 17.20 -33.68 18.42
CA ARG A 188 16.17 -32.90 17.72
C ARG A 188 14.78 -33.29 18.23
N GLY A 189 13.98 -32.29 18.59
CA GLY A 189 12.71 -32.49 19.30
C GLY A 189 12.76 -32.24 20.80
N SER A 190 13.95 -32.11 21.41
CA SER A 190 14.06 -31.74 22.84
C SER A 190 13.41 -30.39 23.11
N ILE A 191 12.63 -30.31 24.20
CA ILE A 191 11.99 -29.09 24.68
C ILE A 191 12.40 -28.87 26.15
N HIS A 192 12.94 -27.70 26.45
CA HIS A 192 13.04 -27.18 27.81
C HIS A 192 12.11 -25.96 27.96
N TRP A 193 11.72 -25.64 29.19
CA TRP A 193 10.97 -24.42 29.48
C TRP A 193 11.35 -23.88 30.87
N ILE A 194 11.34 -22.57 30.99
CA ILE A 194 11.44 -21.84 32.26
C ILE A 194 10.32 -20.81 32.31
N ARG A 195 9.79 -20.55 33.49
CA ARG A 195 8.76 -19.55 33.71
C ARG A 195 9.34 -18.46 34.61
N ASP A 196 9.60 -17.31 33.99
CA ASP A 196 10.15 -16.12 34.61
C ASP A 196 9.03 -15.08 34.69
N ASP A 197 8.42 -14.97 35.87
CA ASP A 197 7.38 -13.98 36.15
C ASP A 197 6.22 -14.12 35.12
N GLU A 198 5.77 -13.04 34.49
CA GLU A 198 4.75 -12.98 33.48
C GLU A 198 5.10 -13.69 32.21
N LEU A 199 6.24 -14.38 32.09
CA LEU A 199 6.72 -14.94 30.84
C LEU A 199 7.11 -16.43 30.94
N LEU A 200 6.48 -17.26 30.12
CA LEU A 200 6.90 -18.64 29.86
C LEU A 200 7.88 -18.62 28.67
N PHE A 201 9.15 -18.91 28.94
CA PHE A 201 10.21 -19.01 27.95
C PHE A 201 10.44 -20.48 27.57
N ILE A 202 10.09 -20.84 26.34
CA ILE A 202 10.23 -22.20 25.81
C ILE A 202 11.49 -22.24 24.92
N LYS A 203 12.33 -23.26 25.10
CA LYS A 203 13.48 -23.56 24.24
C LYS A 203 13.26 -24.91 23.56
N TRP A 204 13.48 -24.97 22.26
CA TRP A 204 13.29 -26.18 21.44
C TRP A 204 14.50 -26.45 20.55
N MET A 205 14.94 -27.70 20.45
CA MET A 205 15.98 -28.12 19.51
C MET A 205 15.39 -28.57 18.18
N ASP A 206 15.65 -27.79 17.13
CA ASP A 206 15.50 -28.24 15.75
C ASP A 206 16.89 -28.58 15.15
N THR A 207 17.27 -27.92 14.06
CA THR A 207 18.61 -27.84 13.48
C THR A 207 19.54 -26.90 14.27
N SER A 208 18.95 -26.07 15.14
CA SER A 208 19.61 -25.26 16.17
C SER A 208 18.59 -24.97 17.30
N GLU A 209 19.03 -24.37 18.41
CA GLU A 209 18.10 -23.99 19.47
C GLU A 209 17.21 -22.79 19.06
N VAL A 210 15.91 -22.94 19.27
CA VAL A 210 14.90 -21.89 19.08
C VAL A 210 14.32 -21.49 20.44
N SER A 211 14.55 -20.24 20.83
CA SER A 211 13.94 -19.63 22.02
C SER A 211 12.62 -18.91 21.66
N MET A 212 11.57 -19.12 22.46
CA MET A 212 10.23 -18.52 22.34
C MET A 212 9.75 -17.95 23.69
N CYS A 213 8.73 -17.09 23.65
CA CYS A 213 8.18 -16.39 24.82
C CYS A 213 6.64 -16.26 24.73
N THR A 214 5.92 -16.65 25.80
CA THR A 214 4.46 -16.51 26.05
C THR A 214 4.22 -16.08 27.52
N LEU A 215 3.01 -16.07 28.12
CA LEU A 215 2.76 -15.34 29.42
C LEU A 215 2.05 -16.06 30.62
N ARG A 216 2.55 -15.92 31.90
CA ARG A 216 1.76 -15.78 33.20
C ARG A 216 2.51 -15.63 34.58
N TRP A 217 2.39 -14.44 35.22
CA TRP A 217 2.70 -13.88 36.60
C TRP A 217 4.07 -13.91 37.38
N GLN A 218 4.78 -12.74 37.52
CA GLN A 218 5.06 -11.90 38.76
C GLN A 218 6.46 -11.20 39.01
N ASN A 219 6.74 -10.01 38.40
CA ASN A 219 7.70 -8.89 38.70
C ASN A 219 9.24 -9.16 38.87
N THR A 220 10.25 -8.30 38.56
CA THR A 220 10.46 -6.91 38.00
C THR A 220 11.98 -6.72 37.66
N GLN A 221 12.61 -5.63 37.12
CA GLN A 221 12.21 -4.29 36.59
C GLN A 221 13.00 -3.89 35.29
N ASP A 222 13.75 -2.75 35.21
CA ASP A 222 14.13 -2.08 33.92
C ASP A 222 15.33 -1.07 33.91
N GLY A 223 15.82 -0.64 32.72
CA GLY A 223 16.85 0.41 32.48
C GLY A 223 17.18 0.76 30.99
N ARG A 224 17.49 2.03 30.64
CA ARG A 224 17.53 2.58 29.24
C ARG A 224 18.89 3.16 28.75
N LYS A 225 19.03 3.46 27.44
CA LYS A 225 20.15 4.20 26.77
C LYS A 225 19.69 5.13 25.61
N GLN A 226 20.56 6.04 25.15
CA GLN A 226 20.27 7.19 24.25
C GLN A 226 21.14 7.23 22.95
N ARG A 227 21.04 8.25 22.08
CA ARG A 227 21.79 8.42 20.80
C ARG A 227 22.08 9.90 20.41
N VAL A 228 23.01 10.11 19.46
CA VAL A 228 23.62 11.40 19.06
C VAL A 228 23.57 11.63 17.51
N PRO A 229 23.57 12.87 16.97
CA PRO A 229 23.43 13.18 15.52
C PRO A 229 24.74 13.29 14.71
N VAL A 230 24.64 13.40 13.38
CA VAL A 230 25.76 13.62 12.41
C VAL A 230 25.32 14.52 11.23
N PRO A 231 26.12 15.52 10.77
CA PRO A 231 25.75 16.45 9.68
C PRO A 231 25.85 15.85 8.26
N ARG A 232 25.40 16.60 7.21
CA ARG A 232 25.24 16.07 5.84
C ARG A 232 25.46 17.13 4.71
N PRO A 233 26.21 16.83 3.61
CA PRO A 233 26.61 17.83 2.61
C PRO A 233 25.51 18.41 1.69
N VAL A 234 25.74 19.62 1.18
CA VAL A 234 24.81 20.41 0.35
C VAL A 234 24.47 19.76 -1.00
N ALA A 235 25.45 19.18 -1.70
CA ALA A 235 25.19 18.49 -2.99
C ALA A 235 24.19 17.34 -2.85
N VAL A 236 24.15 16.67 -1.69
CA VAL A 236 23.16 15.63 -1.36
C VAL A 236 21.77 16.25 -1.11
N GLN A 237 21.69 17.49 -0.61
CA GLN A 237 20.41 18.20 -0.46
C GLN A 237 19.82 18.57 -1.83
N GLN A 238 20.63 19.11 -2.75
CA GLN A 238 20.21 19.49 -4.11
C GLN A 238 19.76 18.28 -4.94
N TYR A 239 20.55 17.19 -4.96
CA TYR A 239 20.17 15.96 -5.66
C TYR A 239 18.81 15.41 -5.18
N ASN A 240 18.56 15.45 -3.86
CA ASN A 240 17.32 14.98 -3.27
C ASN A 240 16.13 15.94 -3.47
N LYS A 241 16.35 17.20 -3.90
CA LYS A 241 15.27 18.15 -4.24
C LYS A 241 14.62 17.83 -5.59
N TYR A 242 15.39 17.32 -6.55
CA TYR A 242 14.92 17.11 -7.92
C TYR A 242 14.69 15.62 -8.30
N MET A 243 15.17 14.66 -7.50
CA MET A 243 14.83 13.24 -7.66
C MET A 243 13.45 12.88 -7.07
N GLY A 244 12.39 13.43 -7.66
CA GLY A 244 11.01 13.02 -7.40
C GLY A 244 10.73 11.58 -7.85
N GLY A 245 9.85 10.87 -7.16
CA GLY A 245 9.41 9.51 -7.53
C GLY A 245 9.29 8.48 -6.40
N TRP A 246 9.82 8.75 -5.21
CA TRP A 246 9.67 7.84 -4.06
C TRP A 246 8.23 7.78 -3.53
N TYR A 247 7.52 8.91 -3.56
CA TYR A 247 6.10 9.00 -3.24
C TYR A 247 5.24 8.16 -4.20
N MET A 248 5.60 8.09 -5.49
CA MET A 248 4.94 7.19 -6.44
C MET A 248 5.15 5.71 -6.08
N THR A 249 6.33 5.35 -5.56
CA THR A 249 6.58 3.96 -5.09
C THR A 249 5.68 3.60 -3.90
N ILE A 250 5.47 4.53 -2.96
CA ILE A 250 4.56 4.28 -1.82
C ILE A 250 3.09 4.33 -2.27
N PHE A 251 2.71 5.23 -3.17
CA PHE A 251 1.37 5.30 -3.77
C PHE A 251 0.97 3.97 -4.45
N GLN A 252 1.86 3.38 -5.24
CA GLN A 252 1.65 2.05 -5.84
C GLN A 252 1.48 0.97 -4.77
N HIS A 253 2.33 0.97 -3.73
CA HIS A 253 2.22 0.02 -2.62
C HIS A 253 0.93 0.16 -1.79
N PHE A 254 0.45 1.38 -1.62
CA PHE A 254 -0.82 1.69 -0.97
C PHE A 254 -2.02 1.25 -1.82
N LEU A 255 -1.93 1.36 -3.15
CA LEU A 255 -2.91 0.79 -4.07
C LEU A 255 -2.92 -0.75 -3.96
N ASP A 256 -1.75 -1.41 -3.92
CA ASP A 256 -1.65 -2.87 -3.71
C ASP A 256 -2.30 -3.32 -2.39
N ILE A 257 -2.15 -2.56 -1.31
CA ILE A 257 -2.77 -2.82 0.00
C ILE A 257 -4.29 -2.68 -0.11
N ALA A 258 -4.79 -1.56 -0.65
CA ALA A 258 -6.22 -1.33 -0.81
C ALA A 258 -6.89 -2.42 -1.67
N VAL A 259 -6.23 -2.83 -2.76
CA VAL A 259 -6.64 -3.94 -3.64
C VAL A 259 -6.68 -5.28 -2.91
N THR A 260 -5.65 -5.57 -2.10
CA THR A 260 -5.54 -6.84 -1.39
C THR A 260 -6.56 -6.94 -0.25
N ASN A 261 -6.77 -5.85 0.49
CA ASN A 261 -7.82 -5.77 1.51
C ASN A 261 -9.22 -5.89 0.90
N SER A 262 -9.47 -5.23 -0.25
CA SER A 262 -10.73 -5.39 -1.00
C SER A 262 -10.97 -6.82 -1.47
N PHE A 263 -9.92 -7.55 -1.85
CA PHE A 263 -10.02 -8.96 -2.23
C PHE A 263 -10.25 -9.90 -1.05
N ASN A 264 -9.69 -9.59 0.13
CA ASN A 264 -9.93 -10.34 1.36
C ASN A 264 -11.39 -10.15 1.84
N LEU A 265 -11.88 -8.91 1.87
CA LEU A 265 -13.29 -8.61 2.17
C LEU A 265 -14.26 -9.31 1.20
N HIS A 266 -13.93 -9.36 -0.10
CA HIS A 266 -14.70 -10.12 -1.09
C HIS A 266 -14.75 -11.63 -0.78
N LYS A 267 -13.65 -12.24 -0.32
CA LYS A 267 -13.66 -13.65 0.12
C LYS A 267 -14.55 -13.86 1.34
N GLU A 268 -14.51 -12.96 2.31
CA GLU A 268 -15.30 -13.06 3.54
C GLU A 268 -16.80 -12.88 3.27
N LEU A 269 -17.17 -11.91 2.42
CA LEU A 269 -18.55 -11.75 1.94
C LEU A 269 -19.03 -13.00 1.19
N CYS A 270 -18.24 -13.56 0.29
CA CYS A 270 -18.60 -14.83 -0.36
C CYS A 270 -18.77 -15.97 0.66
N ALA A 271 -17.91 -16.08 1.68
CA ALA A 271 -18.05 -17.10 2.72
C ALA A 271 -19.35 -16.93 3.54
N ILE A 272 -19.75 -15.69 3.84
CA ILE A 272 -21.03 -15.37 4.52
C ILE A 272 -22.23 -15.75 3.64
N HIS A 273 -22.17 -15.45 2.34
CA HIS A 273 -23.23 -15.78 1.37
C HIS A 273 -23.18 -17.23 0.84
N GLN A 274 -22.25 -18.07 1.34
CA GLN A 274 -21.98 -19.44 0.86
C GLN A 274 -21.58 -19.52 -0.64
N ASP A 275 -21.18 -18.39 -1.22
CA ASP A 275 -20.73 -18.23 -2.60
C ASP A 275 -19.30 -18.74 -2.80
N LYS A 276 -19.01 -19.26 -4.00
CA LYS A 276 -17.64 -19.62 -4.39
C LYS A 276 -16.83 -18.36 -4.73
N PRO A 277 -15.78 -18.00 -3.97
CA PRO A 277 -15.05 -16.75 -4.19
C PRO A 277 -14.28 -16.77 -5.52
N MET A 278 -14.42 -15.71 -6.31
CA MET A 278 -13.67 -15.50 -7.55
C MET A 278 -12.14 -15.53 -7.32
N ALA A 279 -11.39 -16.14 -8.23
CA ALA A 279 -9.92 -16.08 -8.19
C ALA A 279 -9.41 -14.64 -8.48
N ARG A 280 -8.34 -14.22 -7.78
CA ARG A 280 -7.82 -12.83 -7.75
C ARG A 280 -7.70 -12.18 -9.14
N ARG A 281 -7.24 -12.91 -10.16
CA ARG A 281 -7.13 -12.45 -11.55
C ARG A 281 -8.45 -11.98 -12.17
N TYR A 282 -9.56 -12.63 -11.87
CA TYR A 282 -10.89 -12.23 -12.37
C TYR A 282 -11.48 -11.07 -11.54
N PHE A 283 -11.25 -11.07 -10.23
CA PHE A 283 -11.62 -9.95 -9.36
C PHE A 283 -10.98 -8.63 -9.83
N LEU A 284 -9.68 -8.64 -10.14
CA LEU A 284 -8.95 -7.48 -10.66
C LEU A 284 -9.48 -6.99 -12.02
N ARG A 285 -9.76 -7.92 -12.96
CA ARG A 285 -10.39 -7.58 -14.25
C ARG A 285 -11.77 -6.92 -14.08
N LYS A 286 -12.60 -7.43 -13.15
CA LYS A 286 -13.92 -6.84 -12.85
C LYS A 286 -13.78 -5.42 -12.28
N TRP A 287 -12.80 -5.19 -11.40
CA TRP A 287 -12.48 -3.87 -10.85
C TRP A 287 -12.00 -2.86 -11.89
N ASP A 288 -11.15 -3.27 -12.82
CA ASP A 288 -10.64 -2.41 -13.89
C ASP A 288 -11.78 -1.96 -14.84
N HIS A 289 -12.61 -2.91 -15.31
CA HIS A 289 -13.82 -2.59 -16.05
C HIS A 289 -14.74 -1.61 -15.30
N LEU A 290 -14.91 -1.76 -13.99
CA LEU A 290 -15.71 -0.84 -13.16
C LEU A 290 -15.08 0.56 -13.05
N LEU A 291 -13.77 0.65 -12.78
CA LEU A 291 -13.08 1.95 -12.64
C LEU A 291 -13.00 2.74 -13.96
N VAL A 292 -13.02 2.05 -15.10
CA VAL A 292 -13.10 2.66 -16.42
C VAL A 292 -14.54 3.01 -16.80
N SER A 293 -15.52 2.11 -16.59
CA SER A 293 -16.93 2.32 -16.94
C SER A 293 -17.65 3.34 -16.04
N VAL A 294 -17.25 3.51 -14.78
CA VAL A 294 -17.71 4.63 -13.93
C VAL A 294 -17.17 5.99 -14.44
N GLY A 295 -16.23 5.98 -15.39
CA GLY A 295 -15.86 7.14 -16.20
C GLY A 295 -16.68 7.30 -17.49
N ASN A 296 -17.67 6.44 -17.72
CA ASN A 296 -18.68 6.49 -18.78
C ASN A 296 -20.07 6.68 -18.15
N ILE A 297 -20.26 7.76 -17.39
CA ILE A 297 -21.51 8.52 -17.57
C ILE A 297 -21.63 8.76 -19.08
N GLN A 298 -22.80 8.57 -19.67
CA GLN A 298 -23.04 8.92 -21.07
C GLN A 298 -22.97 10.44 -21.25
N ARG A 299 -21.74 10.97 -21.32
CA ARG A 299 -21.45 12.08 -22.22
C ARG A 299 -21.69 11.53 -23.61
N ALA A 300 -22.93 11.70 -24.09
CA ALA A 300 -23.28 11.43 -25.47
C ALA A 300 -22.23 12.12 -26.35
N ASN A 301 -21.76 11.42 -27.39
CA ASN A 301 -20.87 12.02 -28.37
C ASN A 301 -21.67 12.97 -29.27
N MET A 302 -22.14 14.09 -28.70
CA MET A 302 -22.38 15.34 -29.41
C MET A 302 -21.04 15.86 -29.92
N GLY A 303 -20.49 15.15 -30.90
CA GLY A 303 -19.40 15.66 -31.72
C GLY A 303 -19.85 16.96 -32.36
N TRP A 304 -18.92 17.90 -32.53
CA TRP A 304 -19.21 19.16 -33.18
C TRP A 304 -19.43 18.90 -34.68
N TRP A 305 -20.69 18.80 -35.08
CA TRP A 305 -21.09 18.72 -36.48
C TRP A 305 -20.69 20.00 -37.21
N ARG A 306 -20.53 19.96 -38.54
CA ARG A 306 -20.50 21.20 -39.34
C ARG A 306 -21.91 21.51 -39.80
N CYS A 307 -22.33 22.76 -39.66
CA CYS A 307 -23.59 23.23 -40.22
C CYS A 307 -23.55 23.13 -41.76
N VAL A 308 -24.53 22.46 -42.38
CA VAL A 308 -24.60 22.34 -43.85
C VAL A 308 -24.62 23.72 -44.52
N GLN A 309 -25.43 24.65 -44.01
CA GLN A 309 -25.56 26.00 -44.57
C GLN A 309 -24.32 26.89 -44.34
N CYS A 310 -23.92 27.15 -43.08
CA CYS A 310 -22.88 28.14 -42.79
C CYS A 310 -21.45 27.58 -42.57
N LYS A 311 -21.25 26.26 -42.70
CA LYS A 311 -20.00 25.49 -42.51
C LYS A 311 -19.32 25.61 -41.13
N ARG A 312 -19.77 26.51 -40.25
CA ARG A 312 -19.36 26.64 -38.85
C ARG A 312 -19.72 25.39 -38.05
N SER A 313 -19.06 25.16 -36.92
CA SER A 313 -19.37 24.06 -36.02
C SER A 313 -20.69 24.28 -35.27
N THR A 314 -21.41 23.19 -34.99
CA THR A 314 -22.70 23.19 -34.28
C THR A 314 -22.86 21.93 -33.43
N LEU A 315 -23.61 22.06 -32.34
CA LEU A 315 -24.02 20.94 -31.49
C LEU A 315 -25.37 20.36 -31.91
N TRP A 316 -26.14 21.08 -32.73
CA TRP A 316 -27.49 20.71 -33.13
C TRP A 316 -27.50 19.93 -34.44
N LYS A 317 -28.31 18.87 -34.46
CA LYS A 317 -28.53 17.98 -35.60
C LYS A 317 -30.03 17.78 -35.77
N CYS A 318 -30.52 17.87 -37.01
CA CYS A 318 -31.91 17.55 -37.34
C CYS A 318 -32.13 16.04 -37.25
N GLN A 319 -33.23 15.60 -36.64
CA GLN A 319 -33.56 14.18 -36.51
C GLN A 319 -34.15 13.58 -37.79
N GLU A 320 -34.84 14.38 -38.61
CA GLU A 320 -35.47 13.93 -39.85
C GLU A 320 -34.46 13.81 -41.00
N CYS A 321 -33.55 14.79 -41.13
CA CYS A 321 -32.59 14.87 -42.24
C CYS A 321 -31.16 14.49 -41.86
N ASP A 322 -30.93 14.01 -40.63
CA ASP A 322 -29.63 13.59 -40.04
C ASP A 322 -28.49 14.65 -40.01
N VAL A 323 -28.70 15.83 -40.59
CA VAL A 323 -27.68 16.89 -40.80
C VAL A 323 -27.46 17.82 -39.61
N GLY A 324 -26.22 18.29 -39.45
CA GLY A 324 -25.87 19.39 -38.55
C GLY A 324 -26.36 20.74 -39.06
N LEU A 325 -27.04 21.52 -38.21
CA LEU A 325 -27.59 22.85 -38.53
C LEU A 325 -27.35 23.83 -37.37
N CYS A 326 -27.28 25.14 -37.64
CA CYS A 326 -27.16 26.16 -36.59
C CYS A 326 -28.52 26.75 -36.23
N LEU A 327 -28.87 26.68 -34.94
CA LEU A 327 -29.94 27.48 -34.33
C LEU A 327 -29.29 28.65 -33.58
N GLN A 328 -29.39 29.85 -34.15
CA GLN A 328 -29.05 31.12 -33.49
C GLN A 328 -30.19 32.12 -33.74
N LEU A 329 -30.53 32.93 -32.72
CA LEU A 329 -31.66 33.87 -32.76
C LEU A 329 -31.64 34.77 -34.01
N TYR A 330 -30.46 35.31 -34.36
CA TYR A 330 -30.26 36.19 -35.51
C TYR A 330 -29.79 35.48 -36.79
N ARG A 331 -29.63 34.15 -36.77
CA ARG A 331 -29.21 33.35 -37.94
C ARG A 331 -29.74 31.92 -37.83
N ASN A 332 -31.00 31.74 -38.22
CA ASN A 332 -31.67 30.45 -38.16
C ASN A 332 -31.35 29.58 -39.40
N CYS A 333 -30.17 28.97 -39.43
CA CYS A 333 -29.75 28.05 -40.49
C CYS A 333 -30.61 26.77 -40.55
N PHE A 334 -31.36 26.44 -39.48
CA PHE A 334 -32.34 25.36 -39.48
C PHE A 334 -33.55 25.75 -40.35
N LYS A 335 -34.16 26.93 -40.10
CA LYS A 335 -35.27 27.43 -40.93
C LYS A 335 -34.85 27.61 -42.40
N GLN A 336 -33.60 28.01 -42.68
CA GLN A 336 -33.05 28.09 -44.05
C GLN A 336 -32.75 26.72 -44.71
N HIS A 337 -33.07 25.59 -44.08
CA HIS A 337 -32.88 24.25 -44.64
C HIS A 337 -34.18 23.42 -44.67
N HIS A 338 -35.25 23.95 -44.05
CA HIS A 338 -36.59 23.38 -44.03
C HIS A 338 -37.65 24.37 -44.56
N LEU A 339 -37.16 25.44 -45.21
CA LEU A 339 -37.83 26.27 -46.22
C LEU A 339 -37.17 25.97 -47.56
#